data_AF-A0A229TL49-F1
#
_entry.id   AF-A0A229TL49-F1
#
_cell.length_a   1.000
_cell.length_b   1.000
_cell.length_c   1.000
_cell.angle_alpha   90.00
_cell.angle_beta   90.00
_cell.angle_gamma   90.00
#
_symmetry.space_group_name_H-M   'P 1'
#
loop_
_entity.id
_entity.type
_entity.pdbx_description
1 polymer ?
#
loop_
_entity_poly.entity_id
_entity_poly.type
_entity_poly.pdbx_seq_one_letter_code
_entity_poly.pdbx_strand_id
1 'polypeptide(L)'
;MNQVPEPTTRYESYSHEAMAAEVADGNDPATAGRIGEQWAGLAARLRESAQALGTIAERAGEAFQGPAGEALRKTLAKAESWSGHATELSMTLSDAVGRQAGIAARARDEMPPPVPYDPAAMIREAAASGNFLALAGLSDAMEQRRAAAEEARQKAIDVLNARDAALRESVPGRFFDEPPELGQP
;
A
#
# COMPACT_ATOMS: atom_id res chain seq x y z
N MET A 1 5.08 -3.44 -19.32
CA MET A 1 4.96 -2.03 -18.87
C MET A 1 5.26 -2.05 -17.36
N ASN A 2 6.51 -1.81 -16.96
CA ASN A 2 7.00 -2.05 -15.59
C ASN A 2 7.45 -0.76 -14.91
N GLN A 3 6.60 0.26 -14.85
CA GLN A 3 6.91 1.49 -14.14
C GLN A 3 5.85 1.75 -13.07
N VAL A 4 6.31 2.02 -11.85
CA VAL A 4 5.46 2.51 -10.78
C VAL A 4 4.97 3.91 -11.20
N PRO A 5 3.65 4.21 -11.15
CA PRO A 5 3.13 5.50 -11.59
C PRO A 5 3.78 6.68 -10.85
N GLU A 6 4.10 7.74 -11.60
CA GLU A 6 4.55 9.01 -11.03
C GLU A 6 3.40 9.69 -10.27
N PRO A 7 3.67 10.31 -9.10
CA PRO A 7 2.65 11.05 -8.37
C PRO A 7 2.23 12.29 -9.16
N THR A 8 0.96 12.34 -9.55
CA THR A 8 0.36 13.51 -10.22
C THR A 8 -0.53 14.32 -9.29
N THR A 9 -0.75 13.84 -8.06
CA THR A 9 -1.62 14.49 -7.07
C THR A 9 -0.99 15.79 -6.57
N ARG A 10 -1.81 16.84 -6.50
CA ARG A 10 -1.45 18.15 -5.95
C ARG A 10 -2.34 18.45 -4.76
N TYR A 11 -1.92 18.04 -3.57
CA TYR A 11 -2.70 18.20 -2.34
C TYR A 11 -2.93 19.68 -1.97
N GLU A 12 -2.12 20.59 -2.51
CA GLU A 12 -2.29 22.02 -2.35
C GLU A 12 -3.63 22.53 -2.93
N SER A 13 -4.23 21.84 -3.90
CA SER A 13 -5.55 22.24 -4.43
C SER A 13 -6.73 21.64 -3.66
N TYR A 14 -6.49 20.76 -2.69
CA TYR A 14 -7.53 20.02 -1.98
C TYR A 14 -7.98 20.80 -0.75
N SER A 15 -9.25 20.67 -0.36
CA SER A 15 -9.67 21.15 0.96
C SER A 15 -9.08 20.26 2.05
N HIS A 16 -8.94 20.78 3.26
CA HIS A 16 -8.43 19.99 4.39
C HIS A 16 -9.39 18.82 4.71
N GLU A 17 -10.69 19.03 4.56
CA GLU A 17 -11.70 17.98 4.72
C GLU A 17 -11.54 16.87 3.69
N ALA A 18 -11.23 17.21 2.44
CA ALA A 18 -10.97 16.23 1.39
C ALA A 18 -9.72 15.40 1.70
N MET A 19 -8.64 16.06 2.14
CA MET A 19 -7.40 15.38 2.56
C MET A 19 -7.63 14.43 3.76
N ALA A 20 -8.39 14.88 4.76
CA ALA A 20 -8.73 14.05 5.92
C ALA A 20 -9.61 12.85 5.53
N ALA A 21 -10.57 13.03 4.61
CA ALA A 21 -11.38 11.95 4.09
C ALA A 21 -10.54 10.94 3.30
N GLU A 22 -9.60 11.41 2.47
CA GLU A 22 -8.74 10.55 1.66
C GLU A 22 -7.84 9.64 2.50
N VAL A 23 -7.33 10.12 3.64
CA VAL A 23 -6.55 9.28 4.56
C VAL A 23 -7.42 8.29 5.32
N ALA A 24 -8.70 8.62 5.56
CA ALA A 24 -9.63 7.73 6.24
C ALA A 24 -10.17 6.63 5.31
N ASP A 25 -10.28 6.91 4.00
CA ASP A 25 -10.79 5.97 3.02
C ASP A 25 -9.78 4.85 2.70
N GLY A 26 -10.30 3.66 2.39
CA GLY A 26 -9.49 2.52 1.96
C GLY A 26 -8.53 1.91 3.00
N ASN A 27 -8.54 2.38 4.25
CA ASN A 27 -7.67 1.87 5.31
C ASN A 27 -8.39 0.82 6.19
N ASP A 28 -8.52 -0.40 5.67
CA ASP A 28 -9.05 -1.55 6.42
C ASP A 28 -7.93 -2.57 6.74
N PRO A 29 -7.38 -2.53 7.97
CA PRO A 29 -6.33 -3.48 8.40
C PRO A 29 -6.78 -4.94 8.32
N ALA A 30 -8.07 -5.24 8.52
CA ALA A 30 -8.57 -6.60 8.46
C ALA A 30 -8.55 -7.13 7.02
N THR A 31 -8.91 -6.30 6.04
CA THR A 31 -8.80 -6.66 4.63
C THR A 31 -7.35 -6.80 4.19
N ALA A 32 -6.45 -5.89 4.60
CA ALA A 32 -5.03 -6.02 4.31
C ALA A 32 -4.42 -7.31 4.91
N GLY A 33 -4.77 -7.63 6.16
CA GLY A 33 -4.35 -8.87 6.81
C GLY A 33 -4.78 -10.11 6.02
N ARG A 34 -6.05 -10.18 5.60
CA ARG A 34 -6.56 -11.29 4.77
C ARG A 34 -5.83 -11.41 3.43
N ILE A 35 -5.51 -10.30 2.78
CA ILE A 35 -4.77 -10.32 1.51
C ILE A 35 -3.34 -10.84 1.74
N GLY A 36 -2.68 -10.40 2.82
CA GLY A 36 -1.37 -10.94 3.23
C GLY A 36 -1.42 -12.45 3.46
N GLU A 37 -2.42 -12.94 4.20
CA GLU A 37 -2.65 -14.37 4.44
C GLU A 37 -2.89 -15.15 3.14
N GLN A 38 -3.62 -14.59 2.18
CA GLN A 38 -3.84 -15.21 0.87
C GLN A 38 -2.53 -15.38 0.10
N TRP A 39 -1.66 -14.37 0.11
CA TRP A 39 -0.33 -14.45 -0.50
C TRP A 39 0.58 -15.47 0.18
N ALA A 40 0.58 -15.51 1.53
CA ALA A 40 1.30 -16.51 2.29
C ALA A 40 0.77 -17.94 2.01
N GLY A 41 -0.55 -18.10 1.90
CA GLY A 41 -1.19 -19.36 1.54
C GLY A 41 -0.85 -19.82 0.11
N LEU A 42 -0.77 -18.90 -0.85
CA LEU A 42 -0.27 -19.20 -2.20
C LEU A 42 1.18 -19.67 -2.16
N ALA A 43 2.04 -18.98 -1.41
CA ALA A 43 3.43 -19.36 -1.24
C ALA A 43 3.59 -20.78 -0.68
N ALA A 44 2.76 -21.15 0.31
CA ALA A 44 2.75 -22.50 0.88
C ALA A 44 2.38 -23.56 -0.18
N ARG A 45 1.34 -23.33 -0.97
CA ARG A 45 0.89 -24.26 -2.03
C ARG A 45 1.93 -24.41 -3.14
N LEU A 46 2.58 -23.32 -3.53
CA LEU A 46 3.67 -23.36 -4.50
C LEU A 46 4.84 -24.19 -3.97
N ARG A 47 5.26 -23.97 -2.72
CA ARG A 47 6.30 -24.77 -2.08
C ARG A 47 5.97 -26.26 -2.04
N GLU A 48 4.74 -26.61 -1.66
CA GLU A 48 4.26 -28.00 -1.68
C GLU A 48 4.32 -28.60 -3.09
N SER A 49 3.96 -27.81 -4.10
CA SER A 49 4.00 -28.23 -5.51
C SER A 49 5.44 -28.47 -5.99
N ALA A 50 6.38 -27.57 -5.64
CA ALA A 50 7.80 -27.74 -5.93
C ALA A 50 8.37 -29.03 -5.31
N GLN A 51 8.06 -29.31 -4.04
CA GLN A 51 8.48 -30.53 -3.34
C GLN A 51 7.93 -31.81 -4.00
N ALA A 52 6.66 -31.77 -4.42
CA ALA A 52 6.05 -32.88 -5.13
C ALA A 52 6.72 -33.12 -6.49
N LEU A 53 7.05 -32.07 -7.24
CA LEU A 53 7.76 -32.17 -8.51
C LEU A 53 9.16 -32.76 -8.34
N GLY A 54 9.91 -32.32 -7.33
CA GLY A 54 11.22 -32.89 -7.00
C GLY A 54 11.13 -34.40 -6.69
N THR A 55 10.16 -34.78 -5.86
CA THR A 55 9.91 -36.21 -5.52
C THR A 55 9.57 -37.04 -6.77
N ILE A 56 8.78 -36.49 -7.70
CA ILE A 56 8.45 -37.16 -8.96
C ILE A 56 9.70 -37.30 -9.84
N ALA A 57 10.54 -36.26 -9.91
CA ALA A 57 11.76 -36.27 -10.71
C ALA A 57 12.76 -37.34 -10.23
N GLU A 58 12.90 -37.50 -8.91
CA GLU A 58 13.72 -38.54 -8.29
C GLU A 58 13.20 -39.94 -8.65
N ARG A 59 11.92 -40.21 -8.43
CA ARG A 59 11.30 -41.52 -8.73
C ARG A 59 11.31 -41.85 -10.22
N ALA A 60 11.11 -40.86 -11.08
CA ALA A 60 11.16 -41.04 -12.52
C ALA A 60 12.58 -41.42 -12.99
N GLY A 61 13.63 -40.91 -12.32
CA GLY A 61 15.02 -41.27 -12.60
C GLY A 61 15.33 -42.75 -12.32
N GLU A 62 14.65 -43.36 -11.35
CA GLU A 62 14.78 -44.79 -11.04
C GLU A 62 14.06 -45.67 -12.07
N ALA A 63 12.92 -45.22 -12.60
CA ALA A 63 12.04 -46.02 -13.46
C ALA A 63 12.30 -45.85 -14.98
N PHE A 64 12.71 -44.65 -15.43
CA PHE A 64 12.91 -44.33 -16.84
C PHE A 64 14.35 -43.88 -17.10
N GLN A 65 15.18 -44.81 -17.53
CA GLN A 65 16.55 -44.51 -17.97
C GLN A 65 16.59 -44.14 -19.45
N GLY A 66 17.59 -43.32 -19.83
CA GLY A 66 17.81 -42.88 -21.20
C GLY A 66 17.30 -41.47 -21.52
N PRO A 67 17.33 -41.07 -22.80
CA PRO A 67 17.11 -39.68 -23.22
C PRO A 67 15.74 -39.09 -22.82
N ALA A 68 14.68 -39.90 -22.84
CA ALA A 68 13.33 -39.46 -22.45
C ALA A 68 13.22 -39.16 -20.95
N GLY A 69 13.84 -39.97 -20.09
CA GLY A 69 13.87 -39.74 -18.64
C GLY A 69 14.72 -38.52 -18.27
N GLU A 70 15.83 -38.29 -18.99
CA GLU A 70 16.63 -37.05 -18.84
C GLU A 70 15.83 -35.80 -19.25
N ALA A 71 15.07 -35.86 -20.34
CA ALA A 71 14.20 -34.75 -20.76
C ALA A 71 13.12 -34.44 -19.73
N LEU A 72 12.47 -35.47 -19.18
CA LEU A 72 11.47 -35.31 -18.11
C LEU A 72 12.08 -34.67 -16.86
N ARG A 73 13.25 -35.14 -16.39
CA ARG A 73 13.94 -34.55 -15.23
C ARG A 73 14.28 -33.08 -15.45
N LYS A 74 14.75 -32.71 -16.65
CA LYS A 74 15.01 -31.30 -16.98
C LYS A 74 13.76 -30.43 -16.93
N THR A 75 12.63 -30.93 -17.45
CA THR A 75 11.36 -30.19 -17.41
C THR A 75 10.85 -30.02 -15.98
N LEU A 76 10.90 -31.07 -15.17
CA LEU A 76 10.49 -31.00 -13.76
C LEU A 76 11.38 -30.06 -12.96
N ALA A 77 12.70 -30.07 -13.17
CA ALA A 77 13.63 -29.15 -12.52
C ALA A 77 13.34 -27.67 -12.86
N LYS A 78 12.94 -27.37 -14.11
CA LYS A 78 12.51 -26.01 -14.49
C LYS A 78 11.24 -25.59 -13.75
N ALA A 79 10.25 -26.49 -13.67
CA ALA A 79 9.00 -26.24 -12.97
C ALA A 79 9.21 -26.04 -11.46
N GLU A 80 10.07 -26.85 -10.84
CA GLU A 80 10.49 -26.70 -9.45
C GLU A 80 11.16 -25.35 -9.21
N SER A 81 12.14 -24.96 -10.05
CA SER A 81 12.82 -23.67 -9.93
C SER A 81 11.87 -22.48 -10.06
N TRP A 82 10.97 -22.52 -11.05
CA TRP A 82 9.96 -21.47 -11.23
C TRP A 82 9.03 -21.38 -10.02
N SER A 83 8.58 -22.53 -9.49
CA SER A 83 7.72 -22.56 -8.30
C SER A 83 8.43 -22.02 -7.05
N GLY A 84 9.74 -22.24 -6.93
CA GLY A 84 10.59 -21.62 -5.92
C GLY A 84 10.59 -20.08 -6.02
N HIS A 85 10.84 -19.53 -7.21
CA HIS A 85 10.79 -18.07 -7.42
C HIS A 85 9.40 -17.50 -7.15
N ALA A 86 8.35 -18.17 -7.61
CA ALA A 86 6.96 -17.76 -7.38
C ALA A 86 6.61 -17.78 -5.87
N THR A 87 7.16 -18.73 -5.12
CA THR A 87 7.02 -18.80 -3.66
C THR A 87 7.65 -17.59 -2.98
N GLU A 88 8.89 -17.26 -3.33
CA GLU A 88 9.61 -16.10 -2.78
C GLU A 88 8.90 -14.78 -3.08
N LEU A 89 8.40 -14.63 -4.30
CA LEU A 89 7.65 -13.43 -4.69
C LEU A 89 6.33 -13.33 -3.93
N SER A 90 5.60 -14.44 -3.77
CA SER A 90 4.36 -14.47 -3.00
C SER A 90 4.59 -14.06 -1.53
N MET A 91 5.67 -14.52 -0.90
CA MET A 91 6.06 -14.06 0.44
C MET A 91 6.40 -12.57 0.46
N THR A 92 7.15 -12.09 -0.55
CA THR A 92 7.48 -10.66 -0.68
C THR A 92 6.21 -9.80 -0.80
N LEU A 93 5.19 -10.28 -1.51
CA LEU A 93 3.89 -9.62 -1.65
C LEU A 93 3.12 -9.61 -0.32
N SER A 94 3.12 -10.73 0.42
CA SER A 94 2.53 -10.77 1.77
C SER A 94 3.13 -9.69 2.67
N ASP A 95 4.45 -9.58 2.71
CA ASP A 95 5.14 -8.58 3.53
C ASP A 95 4.88 -7.15 3.03
N ALA A 96 4.82 -6.95 1.72
CA ALA A 96 4.52 -5.64 1.11
C ALA A 96 3.13 -5.15 1.51
N VAL A 97 2.11 -6.01 1.47
CA VAL A 97 0.75 -5.69 1.91
C VAL A 97 0.73 -5.28 3.38
N GLY A 98 1.45 -5.99 4.25
CA GLY A 98 1.57 -5.63 5.66
C GLY A 98 2.21 -4.24 5.86
N ARG A 99 3.28 -3.93 5.12
CA ARG A 99 3.91 -2.60 5.16
C ARG A 99 2.97 -1.50 4.67
N GLN A 100 2.26 -1.74 3.57
CA GLN A 100 1.28 -0.79 3.02
C GLN A 100 0.17 -0.46 4.01
N ALA A 101 -0.35 -1.47 4.72
CA ALA A 101 -1.33 -1.27 5.78
C ALA A 101 -0.78 -0.42 6.93
N GLY A 102 0.47 -0.69 7.35
CA GLY A 102 1.15 0.11 8.38
C GLY A 102 1.35 1.57 7.97
N ILE A 103 1.70 1.83 6.69
CA ILE A 103 1.85 3.18 6.14
C ILE A 103 0.51 3.92 6.15
N ALA A 104 -0.57 3.26 5.73
CA ALA A 104 -1.91 3.84 5.74
C ALA A 104 -2.40 4.15 7.18
N ALA A 105 -2.19 3.22 8.11
CA ALA A 105 -2.50 3.42 9.53
C ALA A 105 -1.75 4.62 10.12
N ARG A 106 -0.45 4.72 9.86
CA ARG A 106 0.37 5.85 10.31
C ARG A 106 -0.12 7.17 9.75
N ALA A 107 -0.42 7.24 8.45
CA ALA A 107 -0.93 8.45 7.83
C ALA A 107 -2.25 8.91 8.49
N ARG A 108 -3.11 7.95 8.85
CA ARG A 108 -4.36 8.21 9.58
C ARG A 108 -4.13 8.77 10.98
N ASP A 109 -3.18 8.23 11.71
CA ASP A 109 -2.88 8.69 13.06
C ASP A 109 -2.17 10.05 13.07
N GLU A 110 -1.38 10.36 12.03
CA GLU A 110 -0.62 11.61 11.91
C GLU A 110 -1.44 12.77 11.29
N MET A 111 -2.53 12.46 10.58
CA MET A 111 -3.40 13.45 9.91
C MET A 111 -4.06 14.38 10.94
N PRO A 112 -3.78 15.70 10.91
CA PRO A 112 -4.44 16.64 11.81
C PRO A 112 -5.93 16.76 11.47
N PRO A 113 -6.79 17.07 12.48
CA PRO A 113 -8.19 17.33 12.21
C PRO A 113 -8.35 18.66 11.44
N PRO A 114 -9.34 18.77 10.54
CA PRO A 114 -9.68 20.03 9.89
C PRO A 114 -10.00 21.14 10.90
N VAL A 115 -9.36 22.30 10.76
CA VAL A 115 -9.63 23.48 11.58
C VAL A 115 -10.58 24.39 10.81
N PRO A 116 -11.83 24.58 11.27
CA PRO A 116 -12.78 25.42 10.56
C PRO A 116 -12.39 26.90 10.69
N TYR A 117 -12.36 27.58 9.55
CA TYR A 117 -12.15 29.01 9.42
C TYR A 117 -13.20 29.61 8.49
N ASP A 118 -14.22 30.23 9.07
CA ASP A 118 -15.23 31.04 8.37
C ASP A 118 -15.19 32.46 8.94
N PRO A 119 -14.51 33.40 8.26
CA PRO A 119 -14.42 34.79 8.69
C PRO A 119 -15.79 35.44 8.90
N ALA A 120 -16.76 35.12 8.04
CA ALA A 120 -18.09 35.70 8.11
C ALA A 120 -18.87 35.16 9.33
N ALA A 121 -18.73 33.87 9.65
CA ALA A 121 -19.28 33.32 10.88
C ALA A 121 -18.65 33.96 12.12
N MET A 122 -17.32 34.10 12.15
CA MET A 122 -16.61 34.72 13.26
C MET A 122 -17.05 36.17 13.50
N ILE A 123 -17.22 36.96 12.43
CA ILE A 123 -17.75 38.33 12.51
C ILE A 123 -19.18 38.34 13.06
N ARG A 124 -20.06 37.47 12.52
CA ARG A 124 -21.45 37.38 12.99
C ARG A 124 -21.53 36.99 14.47
N GLU A 125 -20.72 36.04 14.90
CA GLU A 125 -20.69 35.55 16.28
C GLU A 125 -20.17 36.63 17.24
N ALA A 126 -19.09 37.34 16.87
CA ALA A 126 -18.60 38.47 17.65
C ALA A 126 -19.65 39.59 17.77
N ALA A 127 -20.34 39.93 16.68
CA ALA A 127 -21.40 40.93 16.70
C ALA A 127 -22.62 40.49 17.54
N ALA A 128 -23.05 39.23 17.42
CA ALA A 128 -24.18 38.68 18.16
C ALA A 128 -23.89 38.50 19.66
N SER A 129 -22.61 38.38 20.05
CA SER A 129 -22.21 38.21 21.45
C SER A 129 -22.53 39.41 22.35
N GLY A 130 -22.72 40.60 21.77
CA GLY A 130 -22.89 41.86 22.50
C GLY A 130 -21.67 42.28 23.34
N ASN A 131 -20.54 41.58 23.21
CA ASN A 131 -19.34 41.81 23.99
C ASN A 131 -18.34 42.70 23.21
N PHE A 132 -18.13 43.92 23.69
CA PHE A 132 -17.19 44.86 23.08
C PHE A 132 -15.75 44.33 23.02
N LEU A 133 -15.31 43.55 24.02
CA LEU A 133 -13.96 42.96 24.01
C LEU A 133 -13.81 41.91 22.91
N ALA A 134 -14.87 41.15 22.60
CA ALA A 134 -14.86 40.16 21.52
C ALA A 134 -14.74 40.84 20.14
N LEU A 135 -15.38 41.99 19.95
CA LEU A 135 -15.25 42.80 18.74
C LEU A 135 -13.85 43.44 18.63
N ALA A 136 -13.31 43.97 19.72
CA ALA A 136 -11.99 44.58 19.75
C ALA A 136 -10.86 43.57 19.46
N GLY A 137 -11.02 42.32 19.90
CA GLY A 137 -10.06 41.23 19.65
C GLY A 137 -10.31 40.42 18.37
N LEU A 138 -11.34 40.72 17.58
CA LEU A 138 -11.78 39.88 16.46
C LEU A 138 -10.69 39.69 15.40
N SER A 139 -9.94 40.75 15.06
CA SER A 139 -8.88 40.67 14.05
C SER A 139 -7.77 39.70 14.47
N ASP A 140 -7.33 39.76 15.73
CA ASP A 140 -6.31 38.87 16.28
C ASP A 140 -6.83 37.43 16.36
N ALA A 141 -8.08 37.24 16.82
CA ALA A 141 -8.72 35.93 16.84
C ALA A 141 -8.84 35.30 15.43
N MET A 142 -9.20 36.09 14.41
CA MET A 142 -9.24 35.65 13.02
C MET A 142 -7.85 35.30 12.48
N GLU A 143 -6.83 36.10 12.78
CA GLU A 143 -5.46 35.86 12.35
C GLU A 143 -4.92 34.55 12.96
N GLN A 144 -5.10 34.36 14.27
CA GLN A 144 -4.73 33.11 14.95
C GLN A 144 -5.47 31.91 14.38
N ARG A 145 -6.78 32.02 14.13
CA ARG A 145 -7.59 30.93 13.57
C ARG A 145 -7.15 30.57 12.15
N ARG A 146 -6.85 31.58 11.33
CA ARG A 146 -6.32 31.40 9.98
C ARG A 146 -4.96 30.72 10.00
N ALA A 147 -4.05 31.18 10.88
CA ALA A 147 -2.73 30.59 11.02
C ALA A 147 -2.81 29.12 11.43
N ALA A 148 -3.64 28.79 12.42
CA ALA A 148 -3.87 27.41 12.83
C ALA A 148 -4.47 26.54 11.71
N ALA A 149 -5.39 27.09 10.90
CA ALA A 149 -5.96 26.38 9.76
C ALA A 149 -4.93 26.11 8.67
N GLU A 150 -4.07 27.09 8.35
CA GLU A 150 -3.00 26.91 7.36
C GLU A 150 -1.93 25.94 7.85
N GLU A 151 -1.51 26.03 9.12
CA GLU A 151 -0.54 25.11 9.72
C GLU A 151 -1.05 23.66 9.67
N ALA A 152 -2.30 23.44 10.10
CA ALA A 152 -2.90 22.11 10.08
C ALA A 152 -3.03 21.58 8.63
N ARG A 153 -3.39 22.45 7.69
CA ARG A 153 -3.46 22.11 6.27
C ARG A 153 -2.10 21.75 5.67
N GLN A 154 -1.05 22.50 5.99
CA GLN A 154 0.30 22.21 5.53
C GLN A 154 0.77 20.85 6.06
N LYS A 155 0.53 20.58 7.35
CA LYS A 155 0.83 19.26 7.94
C LYS A 155 0.04 18.13 7.26
N ALA A 156 -1.22 18.34 6.91
CA ALA A 156 -2.01 17.36 6.16
C ALA A 156 -1.40 17.04 4.79
N ILE A 157 -0.92 18.07 4.06
CA ILE A 157 -0.21 17.91 2.79
C ILE A 157 1.07 17.08 2.99
N ASP A 158 1.86 17.39 4.02
CA ASP A 158 3.11 16.68 4.31
C ASP A 158 2.86 15.20 4.64
N VAL A 159 1.83 14.89 5.43
CA VAL A 159 1.42 13.52 5.77
C VAL A 159 1.04 12.73 4.51
N LEU A 160 0.27 13.34 3.60
CA LEU A 160 -0.15 12.71 2.35
C LEU A 160 1.02 12.45 1.41
N ASN A 161 1.92 13.43 1.26
CA ASN A 161 3.14 13.27 0.47
C ASN A 161 4.04 12.16 1.04
N ALA A 162 4.21 12.11 2.36
CA ALA A 162 4.99 11.08 3.04
C ALA A 162 4.37 9.68 2.87
N ARG A 163 3.04 9.57 3.00
CA ARG A 163 2.28 8.33 2.75
C ARG A 163 2.54 7.82 1.34
N ASP A 164 2.36 8.68 0.33
CA ASP A 164 2.49 8.27 -1.07
C ASP A 164 3.92 7.89 -1.45
N ALA A 165 4.91 8.60 -0.90
CA ALA A 165 6.32 8.24 -1.04
C ALA A 165 6.61 6.86 -0.44
N ALA A 166 6.17 6.61 0.79
CA ALA A 166 6.37 5.33 1.46
C ALA A 166 5.60 4.18 0.77
N LEU A 167 4.38 4.43 0.28
CA LEU A 167 3.63 3.45 -0.50
C LEU A 167 4.37 3.08 -1.79
N ARG A 168 4.95 4.06 -2.49
CA ARG A 168 5.76 3.82 -3.69
C ARG A 168 6.96 2.92 -3.40
N GLU A 169 7.69 3.21 -2.32
CA GLU A 169 8.86 2.42 -1.90
C GLU A 169 8.49 1.00 -1.45
N SER A 170 7.24 0.78 -1.03
CA SER A 170 6.76 -0.53 -0.58
C SER A 170 6.44 -1.50 -1.74
N VAL A 171 6.28 -1.00 -2.96
CA VAL A 171 5.93 -1.80 -4.14
C VAL A 171 7.10 -2.73 -4.52
N PRO A 172 6.90 -4.06 -4.59
CA PRO A 172 7.95 -4.97 -5.04
C PRO A 172 8.38 -4.66 -6.48
N GLY A 173 9.69 -4.56 -6.73
CA GLY A 173 10.26 -4.37 -8.07
C GLY A 173 10.38 -5.66 -8.90
N ARG A 174 9.81 -6.77 -8.42
CA ARG A 174 9.86 -8.08 -9.05
C ARG A 174 8.45 -8.53 -9.44
N PHE A 175 8.36 -9.26 -10.54
CA PHE A 175 7.11 -9.78 -11.09
C PHE A 175 7.22 -11.29 -11.26
N PHE A 176 6.08 -11.97 -11.40
CA PHE A 176 6.09 -13.40 -11.70
C PHE A 176 6.67 -13.61 -13.10
N ASP A 177 7.64 -14.51 -13.20
CA ASP A 177 8.14 -14.99 -14.48
C ASP A 177 7.08 -15.84 -15.18
N GLU A 178 7.16 -15.93 -16.51
CA GLU A 178 6.30 -16.83 -17.27
C GLU A 178 6.51 -18.29 -16.82
N PRO A 179 5.44 -19.06 -16.57
CA PRO A 179 5.57 -20.46 -16.22
C PRO A 179 6.30 -21.25 -17.31
N PRO A 180 7.18 -22.21 -16.96
CA PRO A 180 7.86 -23.01 -17.96
C PRO A 180 6.87 -23.91 -18.71
N GLU A 181 7.07 -24.07 -20.01
CA GLU A 181 6.32 -25.04 -20.81
C GLU A 181 6.66 -26.48 -20.37
N LEU A 182 5.62 -27.29 -20.19
CA LEU A 182 5.72 -28.70 -19.81
C LEU A 182 5.54 -29.61 -21.03
N GLY A 183 6.50 -29.59 -21.95
CA GLY A 183 6.51 -30.42 -23.17
C GLY A 183 6.68 -29.60 -24.45
N GLN A 184 6.97 -30.27 -25.57
CA GLN A 184 6.80 -29.67 -26.90
C GLN A 184 5.33 -29.85 -27.34
N PRO A 185 4.76 -28.94 -28.13
CA PRO A 185 3.46 -29.17 -28.77
C PRO A 185 3.44 -30.42 -29.65
#